data_AF-A0A1I8EMF0-F1
#
_entry.id   AF-A0A1I8EMF0-F1
#
_cell.length_a   1.000
_cell.length_b   1.000
_cell.length_c   1.000
_cell.angle_alpha   90.00
_cell.angle_beta   90.00
_cell.angle_gamma   90.00
#
_symmetry.space_group_name_H-M   'P 1'
#
loop_
_entity.id
_entity.type
_entity.pdbx_description
1 polymer ?
#
loop_
_entity_poly.entity_id
_entity_poly.type
_entity_poly.pdbx_seq_one_letter_code
_entity_poly.pdbx_strand_id
1 'polypeptide(L)'
;VARRHLKRQQSKVSRWHLYKVEATRQWTAFGRWCSNMKIYLIPWEAKIKTIESHYGSVVSSYFTFLRWILSVNITMTIIMMLFVTIPEWLADSRGGPERFNRTYHIKVMKEKDIQRADELNTILDFKT
;
A
#
# COMPACT_ATOMS: atom_id res chain seq x y z
N VAL A 1 -43.16 -5.03 -25.87
CA VAL A 1 -42.51 -4.31 -24.73
C VAL A 1 -41.57 -5.21 -23.91
N ALA A 2 -41.96 -6.43 -23.55
CA ALA A 2 -41.15 -7.38 -22.75
C ALA A 2 -39.71 -7.66 -23.26
N ARG A 3 -39.51 -7.81 -24.58
CA ARG A 3 -38.17 -8.10 -25.17
C ARG A 3 -37.12 -7.01 -24.91
N ARG A 4 -37.54 -5.74 -24.71
CA ARG A 4 -36.62 -4.63 -24.40
C ARG A 4 -36.12 -4.68 -22.95
N HIS A 5 -36.93 -5.18 -22.02
CA HIS A 5 -36.53 -5.36 -20.62
C HIS A 5 -35.50 -6.48 -20.47
N LEU A 6 -35.69 -7.59 -21.21
CA LEU A 6 -34.75 -8.71 -21.22
C LEU A 6 -33.36 -8.30 -21.76
N LYS A 7 -33.31 -7.59 -22.89
CA LYS A 7 -32.04 -7.08 -23.45
C LYS A 7 -31.26 -6.18 -22.48
N ARG A 8 -31.96 -5.32 -21.72
CA ARG A 8 -31.33 -4.46 -20.70
C ARG A 8 -30.82 -5.23 -19.50
N GLN A 9 -31.47 -6.33 -19.11
CA GLN A 9 -30.94 -7.20 -18.05
C GLN A 9 -29.74 -8.01 -18.51
N GLN A 10 -29.77 -8.53 -19.73
CA GLN A 10 -28.67 -9.30 -20.31
C GLN A 10 -27.37 -8.48 -20.43
N SER A 11 -27.46 -7.20 -20.84
CA SER A 11 -26.28 -6.32 -20.93
C SER A 11 -25.74 -5.89 -19.57
N LYS A 12 -26.62 -5.65 -18.58
CA LYS A 12 -26.20 -5.36 -17.20
C LYS A 12 -25.50 -6.55 -16.57
N VAL A 13 -26.08 -7.75 -16.68
CA VAL A 13 -25.48 -8.99 -16.17
C VAL A 13 -24.13 -9.23 -16.84
N SER A 14 -24.01 -9.01 -18.15
CA SER A 14 -22.74 -9.13 -18.88
C SER A 14 -21.64 -8.22 -18.32
N ARG A 15 -21.93 -6.93 -18.06
CA ARG A 15 -20.95 -5.99 -17.50
C ARG A 15 -20.49 -6.36 -16.08
N TRP A 16 -21.42 -6.76 -15.22
CA TRP A 16 -21.10 -7.25 -13.87
C TRP A 16 -20.29 -8.54 -13.91
N HIS A 17 -20.59 -9.42 -14.87
CA HIS A 17 -19.85 -10.67 -15.07
C HIS A 17 -18.41 -10.39 -15.50
N LEU A 18 -18.19 -9.45 -16.43
CA LEU A 18 -16.84 -9.01 -16.82
C LEU A 18 -16.06 -8.46 -15.62
N TYR A 19 -16.63 -7.53 -14.86
CA TYR A 19 -15.96 -6.95 -13.69
C TYR A 19 -15.62 -8.01 -12.64
N LYS A 20 -16.52 -8.96 -12.39
CA LYS A 20 -16.26 -10.10 -11.49
C LYS A 20 -15.10 -10.96 -11.98
N VAL A 21 -15.05 -11.26 -13.28
CA VAL A 21 -13.99 -12.06 -13.88
C VAL A 21 -12.64 -11.35 -13.79
N GLU A 22 -12.60 -10.04 -14.06
CA GLU A 22 -11.40 -9.22 -13.92
C GLU A 22 -10.94 -9.14 -12.46
N ALA A 23 -11.84 -8.89 -11.52
CA ALA A 23 -11.53 -8.85 -10.09
C ALA A 23 -11.00 -10.20 -9.59
N THR A 24 -11.58 -11.32 -10.04
CA THR A 24 -11.13 -12.68 -9.70
C THR A 24 -9.74 -12.96 -10.29
N ARG A 25 -9.47 -12.49 -11.50
CA ARG A 25 -8.14 -12.59 -12.12
C ARG A 25 -7.08 -11.79 -11.35
N GLN A 26 -7.42 -10.58 -10.92
CA GLN A 26 -6.53 -9.76 -10.09
C GLN A 26 -6.29 -10.40 -8.71
N TRP A 27 -7.34 -10.93 -8.07
CA TRP A 27 -7.23 -11.64 -6.80
C TRP A 27 -6.35 -12.88 -6.88
N THR A 28 -6.50 -13.69 -7.94
CA THR A 28 -5.66 -14.88 -8.15
C THR A 28 -4.22 -14.53 -8.51
N ALA A 29 -3.97 -13.41 -9.17
CA ALA A 29 -2.62 -12.89 -9.42
C ALA A 29 -1.98 -12.37 -8.12
N PHE A 30 -2.73 -11.62 -7.31
CA PHE A 30 -2.30 -11.14 -6.01
C PHE A 30 -2.00 -12.29 -5.04
N GLY A 31 -2.87 -13.30 -4.97
CA GLY A 31 -2.62 -14.50 -4.18
C GLY A 31 -1.36 -15.26 -4.59
N ARG A 32 -1.09 -15.36 -5.90
CA ARG A 32 0.16 -15.93 -6.43
C ARG A 32 1.38 -15.08 -6.06
N TRP A 33 1.28 -13.76 -6.16
CA TRP A 33 2.33 -12.84 -5.75
C TRP A 33 2.64 -12.95 -4.25
N CYS A 34 1.61 -13.01 -3.39
CA CYS A 34 1.78 -13.26 -1.96
C CYS A 34 2.39 -14.63 -1.66
N SER A 35 2.00 -15.68 -2.40
CA SER A 35 2.60 -17.01 -2.28
C SER A 35 4.07 -16.99 -2.67
N ASN A 36 4.41 -16.32 -3.76
CA ASN A 36 5.79 -16.12 -4.17
C ASN A 36 6.57 -15.30 -3.13
N MET A 37 5.95 -14.27 -2.55
CA MET A 37 6.56 -13.47 -1.48
C MET A 37 6.83 -14.31 -0.23
N LYS A 38 5.94 -15.25 0.13
CA LYS A 38 6.20 -16.25 1.18
C LYS A 38 7.39 -17.14 0.83
N ILE A 39 7.54 -17.54 -0.43
CA ILE A 39 8.73 -18.28 -0.90
C ILE A 39 9.99 -17.40 -0.79
N TYR A 40 9.92 -16.11 -1.13
CA TYR A 40 10.99 -15.13 -0.89
C TYR A 40 11.18 -14.74 0.58
N LEU A 41 10.34 -15.21 1.49
CA LEU A 41 10.55 -15.14 2.94
C LEU A 41 11.32 -16.38 3.47
N ILE A 42 11.49 -17.45 2.68
CA ILE A 42 12.36 -18.62 2.94
C ILE A 42 13.88 -18.37 2.73
N PRO A 43 14.39 -17.45 1.87
CA PRO A 43 15.82 -17.35 1.58
C PRO A 43 16.64 -16.90 2.81
N TRP A 44 15.98 -16.40 3.84
CA TRP A 44 16.60 -16.07 5.12
C TRP A 44 16.59 -17.20 6.14
N GLU A 45 15.71 -18.19 6.03
CA GLU A 45 15.70 -19.36 6.93
C GLU A 45 17.01 -20.13 6.84
N ALA A 46 17.48 -20.40 5.63
CA ALA A 46 18.75 -21.08 5.40
C ALA A 46 19.94 -20.26 5.93
N LYS A 47 19.91 -18.93 5.76
CA LYS A 47 20.95 -18.02 6.28
C LYS A 47 20.96 -18.00 7.81
N ILE A 48 19.79 -17.95 8.46
CA ILE A 48 19.67 -17.98 9.93
C ILE A 48 20.16 -19.33 10.47
N LYS A 49 19.80 -20.45 9.84
CA LYS A 49 20.31 -21.79 10.21
C LYS A 49 21.82 -21.93 10.07
N THR A 50 22.41 -21.35 9.02
CA THR A 50 23.88 -21.34 8.87
C THR A 50 24.55 -20.54 10.00
N ILE A 51 23.96 -19.40 10.39
CA ILE A 51 24.47 -18.59 11.50
C ILE A 51 24.29 -19.33 12.85
N GLU A 52 23.16 -20.01 13.05
CA GLU A 52 22.92 -20.84 14.23
C GLU A 52 23.96 -21.95 14.38
N SER A 53 24.31 -22.62 13.28
CA SER A 53 25.33 -23.66 13.30
C SER A 53 26.73 -23.14 13.66
N HIS A 54 27.04 -21.87 13.37
CA HIS A 54 28.36 -21.28 13.62
C HIS A 54 28.46 -20.57 14.97
N TYR A 55 27.38 -19.91 15.41
CA TYR A 55 27.36 -19.02 16.58
C TYR A 55 26.47 -19.52 17.73
N GLY A 56 25.69 -20.58 17.50
CA GLY A 56 24.79 -21.16 18.49
C GLY A 56 23.38 -20.54 18.50
N SER A 57 22.54 -21.10 19.37
CA SER A 57 21.10 -20.81 19.43
C SER A 57 20.77 -19.38 19.86
N VAL A 58 21.64 -18.73 20.65
CA VAL A 58 21.44 -17.36 21.14
C VAL A 58 21.34 -16.38 19.98
N VAL A 59 22.29 -16.46 19.03
CA VAL A 59 22.33 -15.60 17.86
C VAL A 59 21.14 -15.89 16.92
N SER A 60 20.75 -17.16 16.78
CA SER A 60 19.56 -17.57 16.00
C SER A 60 18.25 -16.97 16.55
N SER A 61 18.11 -16.95 17.88
CA SER A 61 16.92 -16.39 18.53
C SER A 61 16.77 -14.87 18.30
N TYR A 62 17.88 -14.13 18.28
CA TYR A 62 17.89 -12.69 17.95
C TYR A 62 17.38 -12.42 16.53
N PHE A 63 17.84 -13.19 15.54
CA PHE A 63 17.39 -13.01 14.16
C PHE A 63 15.91 -13.41 13.97
N THR A 64 15.46 -14.45 14.68
CA THR A 64 14.03 -14.84 14.69
C THR A 64 13.15 -13.73 15.27
N PHE A 65 13.59 -13.09 16.34
CA PHE A 65 12.90 -11.94 16.92
C PHE A 65 12.84 -10.74 15.96
N LEU A 66 13.96 -10.42 15.32
CA LEU A 66 14.04 -9.35 14.32
C LEU A 66 13.09 -9.59 13.14
N ARG A 67 13.03 -10.82 12.64
CA ARG A 67 12.09 -11.23 11.59
C ARG A 67 10.64 -11.03 12.02
N TRP A 68 10.32 -11.37 13.26
CA TRP A 68 8.99 -11.20 13.81
C TRP A 68 8.58 -9.72 13.87
N ILE A 69 9.46 -8.86 14.41
CA ILE A 69 9.26 -7.41 14.45
C ILE A 69 9.06 -6.86 13.04
N LEU A 70 9.92 -7.25 12.09
CA LEU A 70 9.82 -6.78 10.70
C LEU A 70 8.47 -7.20 10.07
N SER A 71 8.04 -8.44 10.29
CA SER A 71 6.77 -8.95 9.77
C SER A 71 5.58 -8.19 10.35
N VAL A 72 5.60 -7.88 11.65
CA VAL A 72 4.57 -7.06 12.30
C VAL A 72 4.56 -5.66 11.72
N ASN A 73 5.72 -5.03 11.57
CA ASN A 73 5.83 -3.68 10.98
C ASN A 73 5.30 -3.64 9.55
N ILE A 74 5.65 -4.62 8.70
CA ILE A 74 5.11 -4.72 7.33
C ILE A 74 3.59 -4.91 7.35
N THR A 75 3.07 -5.71 8.27
CA THR A 75 1.62 -5.91 8.38
C THR A 75 0.93 -4.62 8.81
N MET A 76 1.50 -3.90 9.78
CA MET A 76 0.99 -2.61 10.22
C MET A 76 1.00 -1.56 9.11
N THR A 77 2.08 -1.49 8.32
CA THR A 77 2.13 -0.53 7.19
C THR A 77 1.13 -0.88 6.10
N ILE A 78 0.91 -2.17 5.78
CA ILE A 78 -0.13 -2.59 4.84
C ILE A 78 -1.51 -2.19 5.36
N ILE A 79 -1.82 -2.45 6.63
CA ILE A 79 -3.10 -2.06 7.24
C ILE A 79 -3.28 -0.54 7.18
N MET A 80 -2.27 0.24 7.58
CA MET A 80 -2.31 1.70 7.50
C MET A 80 -2.50 2.18 6.07
N MET A 81 -1.80 1.61 5.08
CA MET A 81 -1.99 1.99 3.69
C MET A 81 -3.40 1.71 3.21
N LEU A 82 -3.96 0.54 3.52
CA LEU A 82 -5.29 0.13 3.05
C LEU A 82 -6.42 0.93 3.73
N PHE A 83 -6.33 1.16 5.03
CA PHE A 83 -7.41 1.77 5.82
C PHE A 83 -7.27 3.27 6.03
N VAL A 84 -6.05 3.82 6.00
CA VAL A 84 -5.80 5.24 6.22
C VAL A 84 -5.48 5.92 4.91
N THR A 85 -4.44 5.45 4.20
CA THR A 85 -3.95 6.13 2.99
C THR A 85 -4.95 6.06 1.83
N ILE A 86 -5.51 4.88 1.53
CA ILE A 86 -6.45 4.74 0.40
C ILE A 86 -7.71 5.59 0.60
N PRO A 87 -8.41 5.58 1.75
CA PRO A 87 -9.57 6.42 1.95
C PRO A 87 -9.24 7.92 1.94
N GLU A 88 -8.12 8.32 2.54
CA GLU A 88 -7.67 9.72 2.54
C GLU A 88 -7.43 10.21 1.10
N TRP A 89 -6.73 9.40 0.29
CA TRP A 89 -6.42 9.68 -1.12
C TRP A 89 -7.67 9.70 -2.00
N LEU A 90 -8.58 8.72 -1.81
CA LEU A 90 -9.83 8.67 -2.57
C LEU A 90 -10.72 9.87 -2.26
N ALA A 91 -10.79 10.27 -0.99
CA ALA A 91 -11.52 11.46 -0.59
C ALA A 91 -10.88 12.74 -1.16
N ASP A 92 -9.55 12.78 -1.33
CA ASP A 92 -8.84 13.95 -1.90
C ASP A 92 -9.09 14.04 -3.40
N SER A 93 -9.06 12.89 -4.08
CA SER A 93 -9.31 12.76 -5.51
C SER A 93 -10.72 13.19 -5.93
N ARG A 94 -11.69 13.18 -4.99
CA ARG A 94 -13.04 13.69 -5.24
C ARG A 94 -13.11 15.22 -5.34
N GLY A 95 -12.06 15.95 -4.95
CA GLY A 95 -11.93 17.39 -5.19
C GLY A 95 -13.01 18.27 -4.54
N GLY A 96 -13.63 17.82 -3.45
CA GLY A 96 -14.68 18.58 -2.78
C GLY A 96 -14.17 19.92 -2.22
N PRO A 97 -14.79 21.07 -2.56
CA PRO A 97 -14.27 22.38 -2.19
C PRO A 97 -14.23 22.61 -0.67
N GLU A 98 -15.14 22.02 0.09
CA GLU A 98 -15.14 22.12 1.57
C GLU A 98 -13.91 21.47 2.21
N ARG A 99 -13.54 20.27 1.76
CA ARG A 99 -12.38 19.54 2.29
C ARG A 99 -11.07 20.17 1.84
N PHE A 100 -11.02 20.67 0.61
CA PHE A 100 -9.88 21.42 0.11
C PHE A 100 -9.62 22.65 1.01
N ASN A 101 -10.63 23.49 1.26
CA ASN A 101 -10.49 24.67 2.11
C ASN A 101 -10.04 24.33 3.54
N ARG A 102 -10.58 23.25 4.13
CA ARG A 102 -10.20 22.81 5.48
C ARG A 102 -8.75 22.36 5.58
N THR A 103 -8.21 21.76 4.53
CA THR A 103 -6.88 21.14 4.55
C THR A 103 -5.81 21.93 3.77
N TYR A 104 -6.20 23.05 3.16
CA TYR A 104 -5.35 23.91 2.34
C TYR A 104 -4.06 24.33 3.05
N HIS A 105 -4.17 24.76 4.31
CA HIS A 105 -3.04 25.22 5.11
C HIS A 105 -2.00 24.13 5.46
N ILE A 106 -2.36 22.85 5.35
CA ILE A 106 -1.47 21.71 5.67
C ILE A 106 -0.92 21.10 4.37
N LYS A 107 -1.74 21.01 3.32
CA LYS A 107 -1.40 20.28 2.09
C LYS A 107 -0.75 21.16 1.03
N VAL A 108 -0.99 22.48 1.03
CA VAL A 108 -0.51 23.38 -0.02
C VAL A 108 0.64 24.23 0.53
N MET A 109 1.75 24.24 -0.20
CA MET A 109 2.91 25.08 0.11
C MET A 109 2.56 26.56 -0.08
N LYS A 110 3.01 27.41 0.82
CA LYS A 110 2.72 28.85 0.75
C LYS A 110 3.49 29.48 -0.42
N GLU A 111 2.87 30.40 -1.14
CA GLU A 111 3.40 30.95 -2.41
C GLU A 111 4.84 31.47 -2.33
N LYS A 112 5.18 32.14 -1.21
CA LYS A 112 6.54 32.64 -0.95
C LYS A 112 7.60 31.54 -0.84
N ASP A 113 7.20 30.35 -0.42
CA ASP A 113 8.11 29.22 -0.17
C ASP A 113 8.26 28.36 -1.42
N ILE A 114 7.33 28.45 -2.39
CA ILE A 114 7.37 27.72 -3.67
C ILE A 114 8.62 28.08 -4.49
N GLN A 115 8.96 29.37 -4.56
CA GLN A 115 10.12 29.84 -5.35
C GLN A 115 11.45 29.35 -4.77
N ARG A 116 11.52 29.20 -3.45
CA ARG A 116 12.72 28.75 -2.73
C ARG A 116 12.80 27.23 -2.66
N ALA A 117 11.70 26.51 -2.87
CA ALA A 117 11.58 25.06 -2.65
C ALA A 117 12.60 24.22 -3.45
N ASP A 118 12.98 24.68 -4.63
CA ASP A 118 13.92 23.97 -5.51
C ASP A 118 15.40 24.28 -5.18
N GLU A 119 15.67 25.23 -4.29
CA GLU A 119 17.02 25.60 -3.90
C GLU A 119 17.58 24.61 -2.87
N LEU A 120 18.77 24.05 -3.12
CA LEU A 120 19.49 23.20 -2.16
C LEU A 120 19.79 23.89 -0.82
N ASN A 121 19.85 25.23 -0.82
CA ASN A 121 20.06 26.03 0.39
C ASN A 121 18.90 25.89 1.40
N THR A 122 17.69 25.50 0.97
CA THR A 122 16.56 25.27 1.88
C THR A 122 16.76 24.10 2.83
N ILE A 123 17.52 23.09 2.41
CA ILE A 123 17.77 21.88 3.21
C ILE A 123 18.58 22.22 4.46
N LEU A 124 19.42 23.27 4.39
CA LEU A 124 20.28 23.71 5.49
C LEU A 124 19.74 24.95 6.21
N ASP A 125 18.61 25.51 5.75
CA ASP A 125 17.94 26.67 6.34
C ASP A 125 17.07 26.25 7.55
N PHE A 126 17.68 25.52 8.48
CA PHE A 126 17.07 25.27 9.78
C PHE A 126 17.21 26.55 10.59
N LYS A 127 16.12 27.32 10.63
CA LYS A 127 15.96 28.55 11.42
C LYS A 127 16.73 28.46 12.75
N THR A 128 17.85 29.16 12.83
CA THR A 128 18.52 29.52 14.10
C THR A 128 17.81 30.73 14.71
#